data_AF-A0A7W0DUM4-F1
#
_entry.id   AF-A0A7W0DUM4-F1
#
_cell.length_a   1.000
_cell.length_b   1.000
_cell.length_c   1.000
_cell.angle_alpha   90.00
_cell.angle_beta   90.00
_cell.angle_gamma   90.00
#
_symmetry.space_group_name_H-M   'P 1'
#
loop_
_entity.id
_entity.type
_entity.pdbx_description
1 polymer ?
#
loop_
_entity_poly.entity_id
_entity_poly.type
_entity_poly.pdbx_seq_one_letter_code
_entity_poly.pdbx_strand_id
1 'polypeptide(L)' 'MFTLIQFPSAPSAPVSDWEYRADLISRWLAADDWAVELRLLAEAVAYDKANPDDDPPLVDELYGTRLGDVAPAA' A
#
# COMPACT_ATOMS: atom_id res chain seq x y z
N MET A 1 8.17 21.82 -27.93
CA MET A 1 6.80 21.40 -27.55
C MET A 1 6.95 20.13 -26.73
N PHE A 2 6.92 20.23 -25.40
CA PHE A 2 7.10 19.10 -24.48
C PHE A 2 5.71 18.73 -23.92
N THR A 3 5.28 17.50 -24.13
CA THR A 3 4.05 16.95 -23.54
C THR A 3 4.36 16.58 -22.09
N LEU A 4 3.68 17.23 -21.13
CA LEU A 4 3.70 16.80 -19.73
C LEU A 4 2.94 15.47 -19.63
N ILE A 5 3.59 14.42 -19.16
CA ILE A 5 2.90 13.20 -18.72
C ILE A 5 2.15 13.57 -17.44
N GLN A 6 0.83 13.63 -17.53
CA GLN A 6 -0.03 13.85 -16.37
C GLN A 6 -0.15 12.53 -15.61
N PHE A 7 0.49 12.45 -14.46
CA PHE A 7 0.24 11.37 -13.51
C PHE A 7 -1.19 11.52 -12.96
N PRO A 8 -1.94 10.42 -12.75
CA PRO A 8 -3.24 10.50 -12.10
C PRO A 8 -3.10 11.22 -10.75
N SER A 9 -4.03 12.12 -10.45
CA SER A 9 -4.09 12.80 -9.15
C SER A 9 -4.09 11.75 -8.05
N ALA A 10 -3.25 11.96 -7.03
CA ALA A 10 -3.24 11.14 -5.83
C ALA A 10 -4.67 11.05 -5.25
N PRO A 11 -5.09 9.89 -4.74
CA PRO A 11 -6.33 9.79 -3.98
C PRO A 11 -6.33 10.86 -2.88
N SER A 12 -7.50 11.42 -2.57
CA SER A 12 -7.66 12.41 -1.49
C SER A 12 -6.94 11.93 -0.24
N ALA A 13 -6.08 12.78 0.33
CA ALA A 13 -5.26 12.40 1.47
C ALA A 13 -6.14 11.80 2.57
N PRO A 14 -5.73 10.66 3.15
CA PRO A 14 -6.47 10.00 4.23
C PRO A 14 -6.69 10.99 5.38
N VAL A 15 -7.89 10.97 5.97
CA VAL A 15 -8.28 11.89 7.05
C VAL A 15 -7.65 11.51 8.39
N SER A 16 -7.11 10.28 8.48
CA SER A 16 -6.36 9.73 9.60
C SER A 16 -5.44 8.58 9.18
N ASP A 17 -4.44 8.30 10.00
CA ASP A 17 -3.42 7.27 9.76
C ASP A 17 -4.00 5.87 9.49
N TRP A 18 -4.97 5.45 10.30
CA TRP A 18 -5.63 4.15 10.16
C TRP A 18 -6.43 4.04 8.84
N GLU A 19 -7.06 5.13 8.36
CA GLU A 19 -7.78 5.13 7.09
C GLU A 19 -6.82 4.95 5.92
N TYR A 20 -5.63 5.55 6.02
CA TYR A 20 -4.59 5.38 5.02
C TYR A 20 -4.14 3.92 4.90
N ARG A 21 -3.78 3.33 6.04
CA ARG A 21 -3.31 1.94 6.11
C ARG A 21 -4.39 1.00 5.57
N ALA A 22 -5.64 1.18 6.00
CA ALA A 22 -6.78 0.37 5.55
C ALA A 22 -7.04 0.49 4.04
N ASP A 23 -6.96 1.71 3.48
CA ASP A 23 -7.10 1.93 2.03
C ASP A 23 -5.97 1.24 1.25
N LEU A 24 -4.73 1.39 1.70
CA LEU A 24 -3.57 0.81 1.01
C LEU A 24 -3.62 -0.73 1.05
N ILE A 25 -3.98 -1.32 2.19
CA ILE A 25 -4.21 -2.77 2.32
C ILE A 25 -5.33 -3.23 1.37
N SER A 26 -6.43 -2.47 1.28
CA SER A 26 -7.55 -2.80 0.39
C SER A 26 -7.13 -2.78 -1.08
N ARG A 27 -6.34 -1.78 -1.49
CA ARG A 27 -5.76 -1.70 -2.85
C ARG A 27 -4.80 -2.85 -3.12
N TRP A 28 -4.02 -3.27 -2.12
CA TRP A 28 -3.10 -4.40 -2.21
C TRP A 28 -3.82 -5.72 -2.43
N LEU A 29 -4.87 -6.00 -1.66
CA LEU A 29 -5.68 -7.21 -1.80
C LEU A 29 -6.42 -7.29 -3.14
N ALA A 30 -6.75 -6.15 -3.73
CA ALA A 30 -7.41 -6.07 -5.04
C ALA A 30 -6.43 -6.09 -6.23
N ALA A 31 -5.11 -6.01 -5.99
CA ALA A 31 -4.13 -5.97 -7.06
C ALA A 31 -3.97 -7.35 -7.73
N ASP A 32 -4.14 -7.41 -9.04
CA ASP A 32 -3.92 -8.60 -9.87
C ASP A 32 -2.73 -8.47 -10.83
N ASP A 33 -2.13 -7.28 -10.90
CA ASP A 33 -1.00 -6.93 -11.75
C ASP A 33 0.26 -6.66 -10.91
N TRP A 34 1.35 -7.33 -11.30
CA TRP A 34 2.63 -7.24 -10.59
C TRP A 34 3.21 -5.82 -10.53
N ALA A 35 2.96 -4.99 -11.54
CA ALA A 35 3.47 -3.62 -11.54
C ALA A 35 2.65 -2.71 -10.62
N VAL A 36 1.36 -3.00 -10.42
CA VAL A 36 0.53 -2.35 -9.39
C VAL A 36 1.01 -2.72 -8.00
N GLU A 37 1.28 -4.01 -7.75
CA GLU A 37 1.83 -4.48 -6.48
C GLU A 37 3.13 -3.75 -6.10
N LEU A 38 4.09 -3.65 -7.03
CA LEU A 38 5.35 -2.94 -6.77
C LEU A 38 5.16 -1.45 -6.47
N ARG A 39 4.17 -0.80 -7.08
CA ARG A 39 3.85 0.60 -6.77
C ARG A 39 3.28 0.74 -5.37
N LEU A 40 2.40 -0.16 -4.96
CA LEU A 40 1.82 -0.16 -3.61
C LEU A 40 2.87 -0.47 -2.54
N LEU A 41 3.82 -1.39 -2.80
CA LEU A 41 4.95 -1.63 -1.92
C LEU A 41 5.88 -0.41 -1.80
N ALA A 42 6.15 0.28 -2.91
CA ALA A 42 6.94 1.52 -2.87
C ALA A 42 6.24 2.63 -2.06
N GLU A 43 4.91 2.71 -2.16
CA GLU A 43 4.08 3.62 -1.37
C GLU A 43 4.15 3.28 0.12
N ALA A 44 3.99 2.00 0.50
CA ALA A 44 4.13 1.54 1.88
C ALA A 44 5.54 1.81 2.46
N VAL A 45 6.60 1.59 1.68
CA VAL A 45 7.98 1.93 2.10
C VAL A 45 8.14 3.43 2.33
N ALA A 46 7.51 4.28 1.52
CA ALA A 46 7.57 5.72 1.70
C ALA A 46 6.83 6.14 2.99
N TYR A 47 5.69 5.50 3.27
CA TYR A 47 4.95 5.68 4.51
C TYR A 47 5.74 5.23 5.75
N ASP A 48 6.34 4.05 5.75
CA ASP A 48 7.12 3.53 6.89
C ASP A 48 8.33 4.43 7.20
N LYS A 49 8.94 5.03 6.18
CA LYS A 49 10.01 6.03 6.37
C LYS A 49 9.51 7.32 7.01
N ALA A 50 8.27 7.70 6.75
CA ALA A 50 7.65 8.88 7.35
C ALA A 50 7.15 8.60 8.78
N ASN A 51 6.83 7.34 9.09
CA ASN A 51 6.31 6.87 10.38
C ASN A 51 7.22 5.78 10.98
N PRO A 52 8.45 6.12 11.40
CA PRO A 52 9.44 5.13 11.84
C PRO A 52 9.10 4.43 13.16
N ASP A 53 8.14 4.97 13.92
CA ASP A 53 7.69 4.44 15.20
C ASP A 53 6.48 3.49 15.07
N ASP A 54 5.93 3.32 13.86
CA ASP A 54 4.83 2.39 13.60
C ASP A 54 5.31 0.94 13.68
N ASP A 55 4.65 0.14 14.54
CA ASP A 55 4.90 -1.29 14.72
C ASP A 55 3.55 -2.04 14.73
N PRO A 56 3.29 -2.94 13.76
CA PRO A 56 4.20 -3.35 12.69
C PRO A 56 4.34 -2.30 11.58
N PRO A 57 5.46 -2.32 10.83
CA PRO A 57 5.59 -1.57 9.58
C PRO A 57 4.48 -1.95 8.59
N LEU A 58 4.00 -0.99 7.80
CA LEU A 58 2.91 -1.23 6.85
C LEU A 58 3.31 -2.27 5.79
N VAL A 59 4.58 -2.29 5.36
CA VAL A 59 5.08 -3.33 4.44
C VAL A 59 4.88 -4.74 5.01
N ASP A 60 5.10 -4.93 6.31
CA ASP A 60 4.92 -6.23 6.96
C ASP A 60 3.43 -6.62 7.03
N GLU A 61 2.54 -5.65 7.25
CA GLU A 61 1.09 -5.89 7.17
C GLU A 61 0.67 -6.36 5.78
N LEU A 62 1.16 -5.72 4.71
CA LEU A 62 0.85 -6.13 3.34
C LEU A 62 1.27 -7.58 3.07
N TYR A 63 2.48 -7.97 3.46
CA TYR A 63 2.92 -9.36 3.32
C TYR A 63 2.12 -10.32 4.23
N GLY A 64 1.79 -9.90 5.45
CA GLY A 64 0.98 -10.65 6.39
C GLY A 64 -0.41 -11.00 5.85
N THR A 65 -1.07 -10.06 5.14
CA THR A 65 -2.37 -10.34 4.53
C THR A 65 -2.31 -11.45 3.48
N ARG A 66 -1.22 -11.55 2.73
CA ARG A 66 -1.01 -12.59 1.71
C ARG A 66 -0.70 -13.97 2.32
N LEU A 67 0.01 -13.99 3.44
CA LEU A 67 0.27 -15.21 4.22
C LEU A 67 -1.02 -15.80 4.80
N GLY A 68 -1.96 -14.95 5.21
CA GLY A 68 -3.29 -15.36 5.68
C GLY A 68 -4.12 -16.10 4.61
N ASP A 69 -3.94 -15.76 3.33
CA ASP A 69 -4.60 -16.44 2.19
C ASP A 69 -3.99 -17.81 1.86
N VAL A 70 -2.70 -18.02 2.15
CA VAL A 70 -1.97 -19.25 1.80
C VAL A 70 -2.03 -20.29 2.93
N ALA A 71 -2.21 -19.85 4.19
CA ALA A 71 -2.43 -20.76 5.30
C ALA A 71 -3.84 -21.36 5.21
N PRO A 72 -4.01 -22.69 5.07
CA PRO A 72 -5.32 -23.29 5.18
C PRO A 72 -5.89 -22.98 6.57
N ALA A 73 -7.14 -22.52 6.63
CA ALA A 73 -7.86 -22.36 7.88
C ALA A 73 -7.73 -23.66 8.69
N ALA A 74 -7.11 -23.56 9.87
CA ALA A 74 -6.90 -24.68 10.78
C ALA A 74 -8.22 -25.20 11.37
#